data_AF-A0A4Q4UZT3-F1
#
_entry.id   AF-A0A4Q4UZT3-F1
#
_cell.length_a   1.000
_cell.length_b   1.000
_cell.length_c   1.000
_cell.angle_alpha   90.00
_cell.angle_beta   90.00
_cell.angle_gamma   90.00
#
_symmetry.space_group_name_H-M   'P 1'
#
loop_
_entity.id
_entity.type
_entity.pdbx_description
1 polymer ?
#
loop_
_entity_poly.entity_id
_entity_poly.type
_entity_poly.pdbx_seq_one_letter_code
_entity_poly.pdbx_strand_id
1 'polypeptide(L)'
;MASSSSATQSILAFGLEMEFLIRPNARMTSTLIKQGWDAGVKPNNKDEQRKTTNRAIMHRAIAGSLRAAGVPAGLNTQNFKEWTVVDERSLDEVGDYWRVELVSRTMFTVEIWQYEVDQVFRGLLADWDIRLTTGCSMHVHVSTGITQETRYTMDQIRRIMKGIALFDDAITKIMPAYRKNNEWAMSNFQGREAPARLKQLYAAVPTHTWAPLFERFDKVKMKQMVFLELGQSRYMSWNFSNLNAQCGTVEFRRPPAVGSAPEAKHWAGVTLGFVSQALITDYTPYKSSKQYPPVISLSRFVNDGINRLGRTCQGAVNNAALVENRSAAAPHTAAELQAIARKKAEKNSRGSPFVEKANSRPNTPVSRDSSPEAMSNASNGSGKSRKKHRWF
;
A
#
# COMPACT_ATOMS: atom_id res chain seq x y z
N MET A 1 21.20 -16.50 -38.51
CA MET A 1 20.76 -16.95 -37.17
C MET A 1 20.70 -15.73 -36.27
N ALA A 2 19.51 -15.24 -35.97
CA ALA A 2 19.35 -14.08 -35.07
C ALA A 2 19.60 -14.54 -33.64
N SER A 3 20.61 -13.95 -33.01
CA SER A 3 20.92 -14.06 -31.59
C SER A 3 19.67 -13.66 -30.79
N SER A 4 19.00 -14.64 -30.18
CA SER A 4 17.97 -14.40 -29.19
C SER A 4 18.65 -13.85 -27.94
N SER A 5 18.69 -12.53 -27.79
CA SER A 5 19.06 -11.94 -26.50
C SER A 5 18.06 -12.45 -25.47
N SER A 6 18.50 -13.34 -24.60
CA SER A 6 17.79 -13.75 -23.40
C SER A 6 17.48 -12.49 -22.60
N ALA A 7 16.28 -11.93 -22.78
CA ALA A 7 15.82 -10.79 -22.00
C ALA A 7 15.86 -11.21 -20.54
N THR A 8 16.76 -10.60 -19.76
CA THR A 8 16.92 -10.89 -18.34
C THR A 8 15.58 -10.71 -17.66
N GLN A 9 15.09 -11.78 -17.05
CA GLN A 9 13.83 -11.81 -16.31
C GLN A 9 13.86 -10.70 -15.26
N SER A 10 12.88 -9.80 -15.32
CA SER A 10 12.82 -8.68 -14.38
C SER A 10 12.44 -9.22 -12.99
N ILE A 11 13.30 -9.02 -11.99
CA ILE A 11 13.02 -9.35 -10.60
C ILE A 11 12.41 -8.10 -9.96
N LEU A 12 11.24 -8.25 -9.34
CA LEU A 12 10.61 -7.18 -8.55
C LEU A 12 10.58 -7.60 -7.08
N ALA A 13 10.86 -6.66 -6.21
CA ALA A 13 10.57 -6.76 -4.78
C ALA A 13 9.16 -6.20 -4.54
N PHE A 14 8.39 -6.81 -3.65
CA PHE A 14 7.04 -6.35 -3.37
C PHE A 14 6.58 -6.68 -1.95
N GLY A 15 5.52 -6.02 -1.51
CA GLY A 15 4.86 -6.28 -0.23
C GLY A 15 3.35 -6.09 -0.35
N LEU A 16 2.62 -6.75 0.53
CA LEU A 16 1.16 -6.74 0.60
C LEU A 16 0.72 -6.13 1.94
N GLU A 17 -0.27 -5.26 1.91
CA GLU A 17 -1.01 -4.83 3.09
C GLU A 17 -2.46 -5.30 2.91
N MET A 18 -3.00 -6.05 3.88
CA MET A 18 -4.36 -6.57 3.82
C MET A 18 -5.11 -6.19 5.09
N GLU A 19 -6.23 -5.50 4.92
CA GLU A 19 -7.05 -4.99 6.01
C GLU A 19 -8.29 -5.87 6.21
N PHE A 20 -8.57 -6.23 7.46
CA PHE A 20 -9.66 -7.14 7.83
C PHE A 20 -10.43 -6.62 9.05
N LEU A 21 -11.69 -7.02 9.15
CA LEU A 21 -12.31 -7.21 10.45
C LEU A 21 -12.28 -8.71 10.78
N ILE A 22 -11.82 -9.07 11.96
CA ILE A 22 -11.58 -10.45 12.34
C ILE A 22 -12.12 -10.75 13.73
N ARG A 23 -12.60 -11.98 13.94
CA ARG A 23 -12.95 -12.48 15.28
C ARG A 23 -12.41 -13.90 15.47
N PRO A 24 -12.06 -14.29 16.71
CA PRO A 24 -11.68 -15.66 16.99
C PRO A 24 -12.90 -16.59 16.83
N ASN A 25 -12.69 -17.77 16.25
CA ASN A 25 -13.71 -18.83 16.30
C ASN A 25 -13.82 -19.43 17.71
N ALA A 26 -14.74 -20.39 17.92
CA ALA A 26 -14.98 -20.99 19.24
C ALA A 26 -13.72 -21.63 19.86
N ARG A 27 -12.90 -22.31 19.03
CA ARG A 27 -11.63 -22.93 19.46
C ARG A 27 -10.64 -21.86 19.92
N MET A 28 -10.42 -20.84 19.09
CA MET A 28 -9.47 -19.77 19.40
C MET A 28 -9.92 -18.93 20.60
N THR A 29 -11.23 -18.68 20.75
CA THR A 29 -11.78 -17.91 21.88
C THR A 29 -11.36 -18.50 23.23
N SER A 30 -11.40 -19.84 23.35
CA SER A 30 -11.00 -20.53 24.58
C SER A 30 -9.50 -20.34 24.88
N THR A 31 -8.66 -20.35 23.84
CA THR A 31 -7.22 -20.07 23.94
C THR A 31 -6.97 -18.64 24.36
N LEU A 32 -7.67 -17.67 23.77
CA LEU A 32 -7.50 -16.25 24.09
C LEU A 32 -7.91 -15.94 25.54
N ILE A 33 -9.00 -16.53 26.05
CA ILE A 33 -9.45 -16.32 27.44
C ILE A 33 -8.34 -16.72 28.43
N LYS A 34 -7.66 -17.84 28.18
CA LYS A 34 -6.51 -18.28 28.98
C LYS A 34 -5.33 -17.31 28.92
N GLN A 35 -5.24 -16.50 27.87
CA GLN A 35 -4.21 -15.46 27.68
C GLN A 35 -4.66 -14.08 28.21
N GLY A 36 -5.79 -14.01 28.91
CA GLY A 36 -6.32 -12.78 29.49
C GLY A 36 -7.28 -12.01 28.59
N TRP A 37 -7.80 -12.63 27.52
CA TRP A 37 -8.83 -12.01 26.68
C TRP A 37 -10.13 -11.88 27.44
N ASP A 38 -10.69 -10.68 27.41
CA ASP A 38 -11.96 -10.38 28.04
C ASP A 38 -13.10 -10.52 27.02
N ALA A 39 -13.84 -11.63 27.10
CA ALA A 39 -14.94 -11.92 26.18
C ALA A 39 -16.13 -10.96 26.32
N GLY A 40 -16.24 -10.26 27.47
CA GLY A 40 -17.25 -9.24 27.73
C GLY A 40 -16.92 -7.88 27.09
N VAL A 41 -15.66 -7.66 26.71
CA VAL A 41 -15.25 -6.44 25.99
C VAL A 41 -15.51 -6.65 24.51
N LYS A 42 -16.40 -5.83 23.97
CA LYS A 42 -16.70 -5.77 22.53
C LYS A 42 -16.00 -4.58 21.88
N PRO A 43 -15.80 -4.60 20.55
CA PRO A 43 -15.23 -3.46 19.83
C PRO A 43 -15.96 -2.13 20.05
N ASN A 44 -17.26 -2.13 20.30
CA ASN A 44 -18.04 -0.92 20.61
C ASN A 44 -18.00 -0.49 22.09
N ASN A 45 -17.23 -1.17 22.95
CA ASN A 45 -17.07 -0.81 24.36
C ASN A 45 -16.39 0.57 24.49
N LYS A 46 -16.77 1.34 25.52
CA LYS A 46 -16.20 2.67 25.80
C LYS A 46 -14.81 2.60 26.46
N ASP A 47 -14.45 1.46 27.03
CA ASP A 47 -13.17 1.24 27.69
C ASP A 47 -12.08 0.93 26.66
N GLU A 48 -11.42 1.98 26.17
CA GLU A 48 -10.33 1.86 25.19
C GLU A 48 -9.10 1.12 25.74
N GLN A 49 -8.87 1.13 27.06
CA GLN A 49 -7.75 0.42 27.66
C GLN A 49 -7.97 -1.09 27.55
N ARG A 50 -9.15 -1.58 27.95
CA ARG A 50 -9.51 -3.00 27.80
C ARG A 50 -9.56 -3.43 26.34
N LYS A 51 -10.07 -2.60 25.44
CA LYS A 51 -10.03 -2.86 23.99
C LYS A 51 -8.60 -2.98 23.48
N THR A 52 -7.70 -2.09 23.91
CA THR A 52 -6.29 -2.14 23.54
C THR A 52 -5.62 -3.42 24.03
N THR A 53 -5.91 -3.85 25.26
CA THR A 53 -5.44 -5.15 25.79
C THR A 53 -5.95 -6.32 24.95
N ASN A 54 -7.25 -6.36 24.64
CA ASN A 54 -7.83 -7.41 23.80
C ASN A 54 -7.17 -7.45 22.42
N ARG A 55 -7.05 -6.31 21.72
CA ARG A 55 -6.36 -6.23 20.41
C ARG A 55 -4.93 -6.75 20.50
N ALA A 56 -4.17 -6.37 21.53
CA ALA A 56 -2.79 -6.83 21.72
C ALA A 56 -2.68 -8.35 21.95
N ILE A 57 -3.65 -8.96 22.66
CA ILE A 57 -3.74 -10.42 22.83
C ILE A 57 -4.08 -11.08 21.48
N MET A 58 -5.08 -10.57 20.78
CA MET A 58 -5.49 -11.06 19.47
C MET A 58 -4.36 -11.00 18.45
N HIS A 59 -3.64 -9.88 18.34
CA HIS A 59 -2.56 -9.73 17.37
C HIS A 59 -1.43 -10.74 17.61
N ARG A 60 -1.08 -10.98 18.89
CA ARG A 60 -0.11 -12.01 19.27
C ARG A 60 -0.59 -13.41 18.86
N ALA A 61 -1.87 -13.69 19.04
CA ALA A 61 -2.45 -14.98 18.65
C ALA A 61 -2.50 -15.16 17.13
N ILE A 62 -2.85 -14.13 16.36
CA ILE A 62 -2.81 -14.17 14.88
C ILE A 62 -1.38 -14.45 14.40
N ALA A 63 -0.38 -13.74 14.92
CA ALA A 63 1.02 -14.02 14.61
C ALA A 63 1.42 -15.47 14.99
N GLY A 64 0.87 -15.99 16.09
CA GLY A 64 0.98 -17.40 16.48
C GLY A 64 0.38 -18.36 15.45
N SER A 65 -0.86 -18.14 14.99
CA SER A 65 -1.52 -18.95 13.97
C SER A 65 -0.74 -18.94 12.64
N LEU A 66 -0.17 -17.79 12.25
CA LEU A 66 0.68 -17.69 11.06
C LEU A 66 1.97 -18.52 11.20
N ARG A 67 2.66 -18.42 12.35
CA ARG A 67 3.85 -19.24 12.63
C ARG A 67 3.55 -20.73 12.65
N ALA A 68 2.41 -21.14 13.21
CA ALA A 68 1.96 -22.53 13.20
C ALA A 68 1.69 -23.04 11.77
N ALA A 69 1.34 -22.15 10.84
CA ALA A 69 1.21 -22.44 9.42
C ALA A 69 2.53 -22.35 8.63
N GLY A 70 3.67 -22.16 9.30
CA GLY A 70 4.99 -22.04 8.68
C GLY A 70 5.31 -20.67 8.10
N VAL A 71 4.56 -19.63 8.46
CA VAL A 71 4.79 -18.25 8.02
C VAL A 71 5.53 -17.48 9.12
N PRO A 72 6.74 -16.93 8.86
CA PRO A 72 7.40 -16.03 9.81
C PRO A 72 6.49 -14.84 10.09
N ALA A 73 6.12 -14.64 11.36
CA ALA A 73 5.22 -13.57 11.75
C ALA A 73 5.48 -13.03 13.16
N GLY A 74 5.23 -11.73 13.32
CA GLY A 74 5.34 -11.00 14.58
C GLY A 74 4.51 -9.71 14.59
N LEU A 75 4.91 -8.78 15.47
CA LEU A 75 4.19 -7.52 15.71
C LEU A 75 5.02 -6.29 15.35
N ASN A 76 6.25 -6.49 14.88
CA ASN A 76 7.17 -5.41 14.60
C ASN A 76 7.38 -5.25 13.10
N THR A 77 7.02 -4.09 12.56
CA THR A 77 7.22 -3.75 11.15
C THR A 77 8.67 -3.38 10.81
N GLN A 78 9.60 -3.49 11.76
CA GLN A 78 11.01 -3.19 11.51
C GLN A 78 11.61 -4.18 10.51
N ASN A 79 12.19 -3.63 9.43
CA ASN A 79 12.95 -4.33 8.40
C ASN A 79 12.15 -5.26 7.47
N PHE A 80 10.82 -5.38 7.62
CA PHE A 80 9.95 -6.16 6.73
C PHE A 80 10.48 -7.58 6.44
N LYS A 81 11.01 -8.26 7.46
CA LYS A 81 11.55 -9.63 7.34
C LYS A 81 10.51 -10.72 7.63
N GLU A 82 9.42 -10.36 8.28
CA GLU A 82 8.31 -11.24 8.66
C GLU A 82 6.97 -10.57 8.39
N TRP A 83 5.91 -11.38 8.32
CA TRP A 83 4.54 -10.88 8.31
C TRP A 83 4.23 -10.20 9.64
N THR A 84 3.67 -9.01 9.60
CA THR A 84 3.39 -8.22 10.79
C THR A 84 1.89 -8.02 10.96
N VAL A 85 1.40 -8.24 12.18
CA VAL A 85 0.02 -7.95 12.57
C VAL A 85 -0.03 -6.56 13.21
N VAL A 86 -0.79 -5.63 12.62
CA VAL A 86 -0.88 -4.24 13.07
C VAL A 86 -2.34 -3.80 13.28
N ASP A 87 -2.53 -2.75 14.08
CA ASP A 87 -3.82 -2.10 14.35
C ASP A 87 -4.13 -1.07 13.25
N GLU A 88 -5.03 -1.38 12.31
CA GLU A 88 -5.47 -0.40 11.30
C GLU A 88 -6.62 0.45 11.83
N ARG A 89 -6.25 1.58 12.43
CA ARG A 89 -7.15 2.45 13.18
C ARG A 89 -8.26 3.11 12.38
N SER A 90 -8.13 3.17 11.05
CA SER A 90 -9.13 3.80 10.19
C SER A 90 -10.34 2.91 9.89
N LEU A 91 -10.25 1.60 10.16
CA LEU A 91 -11.38 0.69 10.06
C LEU A 91 -12.34 0.88 11.24
N ASP A 92 -13.63 0.91 10.91
CA ASP A 92 -14.69 0.80 11.91
C ASP A 92 -14.85 -0.67 12.27
N GLU A 93 -14.71 -0.96 13.55
CA GLU A 93 -15.04 -2.27 14.08
C GLU A 93 -16.57 -2.44 14.12
N VAL A 94 -17.05 -3.65 13.82
CA VAL A 94 -18.49 -3.93 13.68
C VAL A 94 -18.85 -5.20 14.44
N GLY A 95 -19.83 -5.09 15.35
CA GLY A 95 -20.28 -6.22 16.16
C GLY A 95 -19.15 -6.73 17.06
N ASP A 96 -18.79 -8.00 16.90
CA ASP A 96 -17.71 -8.70 17.60
C ASP A 96 -16.41 -8.82 16.78
N TYR A 97 -16.33 -8.17 15.62
CA TYR A 97 -15.14 -8.18 14.77
C TYR A 97 -14.23 -6.99 15.03
N TRP A 98 -12.94 -7.28 15.15
CA TRP A 98 -11.87 -6.36 15.50
C TRP A 98 -11.03 -6.02 14.27
N ARG A 99 -10.54 -4.78 14.21
CA ARG A 99 -9.74 -4.32 13.07
C ARG A 99 -8.32 -4.89 13.13
N VAL A 100 -7.83 -5.35 12.00
CA VAL A 100 -6.46 -5.86 11.82
C VAL A 100 -5.97 -5.48 10.44
N GLU A 101 -4.69 -5.17 10.35
CA GLU A 101 -3.97 -5.17 9.08
C GLU A 101 -2.82 -6.18 9.16
N LEU A 102 -2.67 -6.98 8.11
CA LEU A 102 -1.53 -7.86 7.89
C LEU A 102 -0.61 -7.20 6.86
N VAL A 103 0.62 -6.93 7.26
CA VAL A 103 1.68 -6.40 6.39
C VAL A 103 2.67 -7.51 6.11
N SER A 104 2.89 -7.86 4.85
CA SER A 104 3.82 -8.92 4.50
C SER A 104 5.27 -8.54 4.78
N ARG A 105 6.15 -9.54 4.85
CA ARG A 105 7.57 -9.31 4.60
C ARG A 105 7.78 -8.76 3.18
N THR A 106 8.97 -8.25 2.90
CA THR A 106 9.38 -8.04 1.51
C THR A 106 9.55 -9.40 0.84
N MET A 107 8.83 -9.61 -0.25
CA MET A 107 8.89 -10.80 -1.10
C MET A 107 9.50 -10.44 -2.44
N PHE A 108 9.98 -11.45 -3.17
CA PHE A 108 10.52 -11.26 -4.51
C PHE A 108 9.76 -12.10 -5.52
N THR A 109 9.62 -11.60 -6.76
CA THR A 109 8.88 -12.30 -7.81
C THR A 109 9.50 -13.65 -8.19
N VAL A 110 10.77 -13.88 -7.87
CA VAL A 110 11.48 -15.16 -8.09
C VAL A 110 11.27 -16.18 -6.95
N GLU A 111 10.68 -15.77 -5.84
CA GLU A 111 10.34 -16.67 -4.73
C GLU A 111 8.99 -17.37 -4.97
N ILE A 112 8.73 -18.45 -4.24
CA ILE A 112 7.44 -19.15 -4.19
C ILE A 112 6.39 -18.39 -3.35
N TRP A 113 6.30 -17.07 -3.54
CA TRP A 113 5.46 -16.17 -2.73
C TRP A 113 3.97 -16.53 -2.75
N GLN A 114 3.47 -17.11 -3.85
CA GLN A 114 2.07 -17.57 -3.94
C GLN A 114 1.76 -18.63 -2.87
N TYR A 115 2.68 -19.56 -2.63
CA TYR A 115 2.54 -20.59 -1.60
C TYR A 115 2.56 -19.98 -0.18
N GLU A 116 3.38 -18.94 0.03
CA GLU A 116 3.39 -18.19 1.29
C GLU A 116 2.04 -17.50 1.55
N VAL A 117 1.45 -16.86 0.54
CA VAL A 117 0.10 -16.28 0.65
C VAL A 117 -0.95 -17.37 0.94
N ASP A 118 -0.82 -18.56 0.35
CA ASP A 118 -1.68 -19.70 0.67
C ASP A 118 -1.51 -20.15 2.13
N GLN A 119 -0.29 -20.14 2.68
CA GLN A 119 -0.06 -20.44 4.11
C GLN A 119 -0.72 -19.39 5.02
N VAL A 120 -0.62 -18.11 4.65
CA VAL A 120 -1.20 -17.00 5.44
C VAL A 120 -2.68 -17.20 5.61
N PHE A 121 -3.42 -17.39 4.51
CA PHE A 121 -4.86 -17.60 4.60
C PHE A 121 -5.23 -18.93 5.25
N ARG A 122 -4.43 -20.00 5.08
CA ARG A 122 -4.69 -21.25 5.82
C ARG A 122 -4.55 -21.06 7.33
N GLY A 123 -3.47 -20.42 7.79
CA GLY A 123 -3.25 -20.15 9.20
C GLY A 123 -4.31 -19.22 9.78
N LEU A 124 -4.71 -18.21 9.02
CA LEU A 124 -5.75 -17.27 9.44
C LEU A 124 -7.13 -17.93 9.51
N LEU A 125 -7.58 -18.59 8.43
CA LEU A 125 -8.92 -19.18 8.36
C LEU A 125 -9.09 -20.44 9.23
N ALA A 126 -8.00 -21.02 9.73
CA ALA A 126 -8.08 -22.13 10.68
C ALA A 126 -8.75 -21.70 12.00
N ASP A 127 -8.41 -20.51 12.50
CA ASP A 127 -8.74 -20.06 13.86
C ASP A 127 -9.64 -18.82 13.90
N TRP A 128 -9.87 -18.18 12.75
CA TRP A 128 -10.43 -16.85 12.70
C TRP A 128 -11.51 -16.71 11.61
N ASP A 129 -12.59 -16.01 11.96
CA ASP A 129 -13.61 -15.61 10.98
C ASP A 129 -13.26 -14.20 10.46
N ILE A 130 -13.27 -14.05 9.14
CA ILE A 130 -13.05 -12.76 8.47
C ILE A 130 -14.38 -12.14 8.05
N ARG A 131 -14.54 -10.85 8.31
CA ARG A 131 -15.60 -10.01 7.75
C ARG A 131 -14.98 -8.85 6.98
N LEU A 132 -15.34 -8.76 5.71
CA LEU A 132 -14.93 -7.65 4.85
C LEU A 132 -16.00 -6.57 4.86
N THR A 133 -15.57 -5.32 4.91
CA THR A 133 -16.43 -4.14 4.73
C THR A 133 -15.89 -3.28 3.60
N THR A 134 -16.65 -2.27 3.17
CA THR A 134 -16.19 -1.29 2.18
C THR A 134 -15.02 -0.45 2.68
N GLY A 135 -14.79 -0.40 4.00
CA GLY A 135 -13.62 0.23 4.61
C GLY A 135 -12.35 -0.59 4.50
N CYS A 136 -12.47 -1.91 4.40
CA CYS A 136 -11.31 -2.80 4.22
C CYS A 136 -10.73 -2.68 2.81
N SER A 137 -9.43 -2.87 2.69
CA SER A 137 -8.71 -2.80 1.43
C SER A 137 -7.51 -3.75 1.38
N MET A 138 -6.90 -3.81 0.19
CA MET A 138 -5.59 -4.38 0.01
C MET A 138 -4.71 -3.37 -0.71
N HIS A 139 -3.46 -3.23 -0.28
CA HIS A 139 -2.43 -2.48 -0.98
C HIS A 139 -1.33 -3.40 -1.47
N VAL A 140 -0.74 -3.04 -2.61
CA VAL A 140 0.41 -3.75 -3.18
C VAL A 140 1.52 -2.75 -3.43
N HIS A 141 2.65 -2.94 -2.76
CA HIS A 141 3.85 -2.15 -2.93
C HIS A 141 4.80 -2.86 -3.86
N VAL A 142 5.34 -2.18 -4.87
CA VAL A 142 6.27 -2.77 -5.84
C VAL A 142 7.53 -1.90 -5.94
N SER A 143 8.68 -2.55 -6.03
CA SER A 143 9.98 -1.94 -6.30
C SER A 143 10.79 -2.79 -7.28
N THR A 144 11.69 -2.17 -8.04
CA THR A 144 12.70 -2.87 -8.85
C THR A 144 13.85 -3.45 -8.01
N GLY A 145 13.92 -3.10 -6.72
CA GLY A 145 14.89 -3.67 -5.79
C GLY A 145 14.95 -2.90 -4.46
N ILE A 146 15.64 -3.48 -3.49
CA ILE A 146 15.73 -2.95 -2.12
C ILE A 146 16.97 -2.11 -1.86
N THR A 147 17.94 -2.12 -2.78
CA THR A 147 19.18 -1.33 -2.68
C THR A 147 19.04 -0.02 -3.43
N GLN A 148 19.86 0.98 -3.12
CA GLN A 148 19.78 2.28 -3.77
C GLN A 148 20.05 2.21 -5.29
N GLU A 149 20.92 1.29 -5.70
CA GLU A 149 21.34 1.03 -7.08
C GLU A 149 20.25 0.33 -7.89
N THR A 150 19.38 -0.44 -7.22
CA THR A 150 18.32 -1.24 -7.84
C THR A 150 16.94 -0.55 -7.78
N ARG A 151 16.84 0.61 -7.13
CA ARG A 151 15.62 1.44 -7.10
C ARG A 151 15.27 2.00 -8.47
N TYR A 152 14.01 2.41 -8.62
CA TYR A 152 13.52 2.98 -9.87
C TYR A 152 14.38 4.15 -10.36
N THR A 153 14.76 4.09 -11.63
CA THR A 153 15.28 5.25 -12.36
C THR A 153 14.15 6.24 -12.69
N MET A 154 14.48 7.47 -13.03
CA MET A 154 13.47 8.43 -13.47
C MET A 154 12.78 8.00 -14.78
N ASP A 155 13.49 7.31 -15.67
CA ASP A 155 12.88 6.78 -16.90
C ASP A 155 11.81 5.73 -16.57
N GLN A 156 12.14 4.78 -15.68
CA GLN A 156 11.21 3.78 -15.20
C GLN A 156 9.98 4.41 -14.53
N ILE A 157 10.18 5.42 -13.66
CA ILE A 157 9.06 6.13 -13.03
C ILE A 157 8.16 6.76 -14.09
N ARG A 158 8.70 7.50 -15.05
CA ARG A 158 7.90 8.13 -16.12
C ARG A 158 7.11 7.11 -16.93
N ARG A 159 7.69 5.95 -17.22
CA ARG A 159 7.00 4.86 -17.90
C ARG A 159 5.84 4.31 -17.06
N ILE A 160 6.02 4.15 -15.75
CA ILE A 160 4.94 3.77 -14.83
C ILE A 160 3.85 4.86 -14.81
N MET A 161 4.22 6.14 -14.72
CA MET A 161 3.26 7.27 -14.77
C MET A 161 2.42 7.24 -16.06
N LYS A 162 3.06 7.00 -17.22
CA LYS A 162 2.40 6.86 -18.52
C LYS A 162 1.45 5.66 -18.55
N GLY A 163 1.86 4.51 -18.04
CA GLY A 163 1.01 3.33 -17.93
C GLY A 163 -0.22 3.57 -17.06
N ILE A 164 -0.03 4.17 -15.88
CA ILE A 164 -1.12 4.52 -14.95
C ILE A 164 -2.10 5.47 -15.63
N ALA A 165 -1.61 6.52 -16.31
CA ALA A 165 -2.48 7.40 -17.09
C ALA A 165 -3.25 6.63 -18.16
N LEU A 166 -2.53 5.88 -18.99
CA LEU A 166 -3.11 5.15 -20.11
C LEU A 166 -4.26 4.23 -19.65
N PHE A 167 -4.13 3.58 -18.50
CA PHE A 167 -5.10 2.59 -18.03
C PHE A 167 -5.97 3.02 -16.84
N ASP A 168 -5.96 4.28 -16.39
CA ASP A 168 -6.75 4.70 -15.23
C ASP A 168 -8.26 4.44 -15.38
N ASP A 169 -8.81 4.66 -16.58
CA ASP A 169 -10.21 4.36 -16.90
C ASP A 169 -10.49 2.84 -16.86
N ALA A 170 -9.65 2.03 -17.52
CA ALA A 170 -9.77 0.57 -17.51
C ALA A 170 -9.62 -0.01 -16.09
N ILE A 171 -8.66 0.49 -15.31
CA ILE A 171 -8.46 0.12 -13.90
C ILE A 171 -9.70 0.49 -13.09
N THR A 172 -10.32 1.66 -13.34
CA THR A 172 -11.57 2.04 -12.69
C THR A 172 -12.71 1.09 -13.06
N LYS A 173 -12.80 0.66 -14.32
CA LYS A 173 -13.88 -0.21 -14.83
C LYS A 173 -13.83 -1.64 -14.29
N ILE A 174 -12.66 -2.19 -13.96
CA ILE A 174 -12.55 -3.52 -13.34
C ILE A 174 -12.89 -3.51 -11.84
N MET A 175 -12.97 -2.33 -11.21
CA MET A 175 -13.27 -2.23 -9.78
C MET A 175 -14.75 -2.50 -9.50
N PRO A 176 -15.08 -3.13 -8.36
CA PRO A 176 -16.47 -3.22 -7.92
C PRO A 176 -17.07 -1.82 -7.68
N ALA A 177 -18.40 -1.71 -7.75
CA ALA A 177 -19.15 -0.46 -7.65
C ALA A 177 -18.65 0.50 -6.56
N TYR A 178 -18.45 -0.02 -5.34
CA TYR A 178 -18.03 0.75 -4.17
C TYR A 178 -16.55 1.21 -4.20
N ARG A 179 -15.73 0.67 -5.11
CA ARG A 179 -14.32 1.07 -5.28
C ARG A 179 -14.07 1.99 -6.47
N LYS A 180 -15.06 2.19 -7.35
CA LYS A 180 -14.93 3.07 -8.52
C LYS A 180 -14.67 4.53 -8.12
N ASN A 181 -15.45 5.04 -7.16
CA ASN A 181 -15.28 6.38 -6.59
C ASN A 181 -14.77 6.31 -5.14
N ASN A 182 -13.72 5.52 -4.88
CA ASN A 182 -13.20 5.36 -3.53
C ASN A 182 -12.44 6.61 -3.06
N GLU A 183 -12.92 7.21 -1.97
CA GLU A 183 -12.28 8.36 -1.34
C GLU A 183 -10.92 8.05 -0.70
N TRP A 184 -10.67 6.80 -0.34
CA TRP A 184 -9.41 6.35 0.27
C TRP A 184 -8.37 5.90 -0.76
N ALA A 185 -8.77 5.79 -2.03
CA ALA A 185 -7.92 5.40 -3.16
C ALA A 185 -8.46 5.99 -4.47
N MET A 186 -8.51 7.32 -4.57
CA MET A 186 -9.07 8.05 -5.71
C MET A 186 -8.25 7.86 -6.97
N SER A 187 -8.89 7.88 -8.14
CA SER A 187 -8.17 7.96 -9.41
C SER A 187 -7.19 9.14 -9.40
N ASN A 188 -5.97 8.91 -9.90
CA ASN A 188 -4.95 9.95 -10.02
C ASN A 188 -5.34 11.05 -11.04
N PHE A 189 -6.32 10.80 -11.91
CA PHE A 189 -6.67 11.69 -13.04
C PHE A 189 -8.09 12.23 -12.98
N GLN A 190 -9.02 11.44 -12.45
CA GLN A 190 -10.45 11.77 -12.41
C GLN A 190 -10.91 12.13 -11.00
N GLY A 191 -10.16 11.68 -9.98
CA GLY A 191 -10.45 11.93 -8.57
C GLY A 191 -10.56 13.41 -8.22
N ARG A 192 -11.29 13.71 -7.15
CA ARG A 192 -11.51 15.09 -6.70
C ARG A 192 -10.22 15.79 -6.24
N GLU A 193 -9.26 15.04 -5.71
CA GLU A 193 -7.97 15.54 -5.24
C GLU A 193 -6.88 15.46 -6.35
N ALA A 194 -7.24 15.03 -7.57
CA ALA A 194 -6.31 14.98 -8.70
C ALA A 194 -5.86 16.39 -9.11
N PRO A 195 -4.58 16.61 -9.46
CA PRO A 195 -4.11 17.93 -9.90
C PRO A 195 -4.94 18.45 -11.09
N ALA A 196 -5.46 19.67 -10.97
CA ALA A 196 -6.41 20.23 -11.95
C ALA A 196 -5.87 20.18 -13.40
N ARG A 197 -4.58 20.49 -13.58
CA ARG A 197 -3.95 20.43 -14.91
C ARG A 197 -3.87 19.01 -15.45
N LEU A 198 -3.58 18.03 -14.60
CA LEU A 198 -3.51 16.63 -14.99
C LEU A 198 -4.89 16.12 -15.42
N LYS A 199 -5.93 16.47 -14.65
CA LYS A 199 -7.33 16.17 -14.97
C LYS A 199 -7.76 16.76 -16.31
N GLN A 200 -7.40 18.01 -16.58
CA GLN A 200 -7.67 18.66 -17.87
C GLN A 200 -6.98 17.95 -19.03
N LEU A 201 -5.68 17.66 -18.92
CA LEU A 201 -4.91 16.98 -19.97
C LEU A 201 -5.45 15.56 -20.23
N TYR A 202 -5.82 14.86 -19.16
CA TYR A 202 -6.43 13.54 -19.23
C TYR A 202 -7.78 13.59 -19.96
N ALA A 203 -8.68 14.48 -19.57
CA ALA A 203 -10.00 14.64 -20.20
C ALA A 203 -9.93 15.10 -21.66
N ALA A 204 -8.83 15.75 -22.05
CA ALA A 204 -8.62 16.24 -23.41
C ALA A 204 -8.09 15.17 -24.40
N VAL A 205 -7.78 13.95 -23.95
CA VAL A 205 -7.26 12.87 -24.81
C VAL A 205 -8.14 12.60 -26.03
N PRO A 206 -9.49 12.51 -25.93
CA PRO A 206 -10.35 12.28 -27.09
C PRO A 206 -10.32 13.38 -28.15
N THR A 207 -10.03 14.63 -27.78
CA THR A 207 -10.01 15.76 -28.71
C THR A 207 -8.60 16.08 -29.22
N HIS A 208 -7.59 15.91 -28.37
CA HIS A 208 -6.18 16.15 -28.70
C HIS A 208 -5.52 14.82 -29.04
N THR A 209 -4.77 14.23 -28.11
CA THR A 209 -4.21 12.86 -28.10
C THR A 209 -3.59 12.61 -26.71
N TRP A 210 -2.88 11.50 -26.49
CA TRP A 210 -2.04 11.28 -25.30
C TRP A 210 -0.76 12.14 -25.24
N ALA A 211 -0.30 12.69 -26.37
CA ALA A 211 1.00 13.36 -26.46
C ALA A 211 1.22 14.48 -25.40
N PRO A 212 0.28 15.43 -25.19
CA PRO A 212 0.48 16.51 -24.23
C PRO A 212 0.68 16.03 -22.79
N LEU A 213 -0.04 14.96 -22.41
CA LEU A 213 0.09 14.36 -21.08
C LEU A 213 1.42 13.63 -20.92
N PHE A 214 1.84 12.87 -21.94
CA PHE A 214 3.12 12.16 -21.92
C PHE A 214 4.33 13.10 -21.91
N GLU A 215 4.28 14.20 -22.66
CA GLU A 215 5.31 15.24 -22.64
C GLU A 215 5.44 15.88 -21.25
N ARG A 216 4.32 16.04 -20.53
CA ARG A 216 4.34 16.52 -19.15
C ARG A 216 5.11 15.57 -18.25
N PHE A 217 4.86 14.27 -18.34
CA PHE A 217 5.61 13.27 -17.58
C PHE A 217 7.10 13.24 -17.96
N ASP A 218 7.43 13.41 -19.24
CA ASP A 218 8.83 13.45 -19.71
C ASP A 218 9.63 14.64 -19.16
N LYS A 219 8.95 15.71 -18.74
CA LYS A 219 9.54 16.88 -18.09
C LYS A 219 9.83 16.67 -16.60
N VAL A 220 9.29 15.64 -15.95
CA VAL A 220 9.53 15.38 -14.52
C VAL A 220 10.95 14.87 -14.30
N LYS A 221 11.84 15.69 -13.73
CA LYS A 221 13.27 15.36 -13.61
C LYS A 221 13.69 14.71 -12.29
N MET A 222 12.89 14.83 -11.24
CA MET A 222 13.25 14.38 -9.88
C MET A 222 12.13 13.58 -9.24
N LYS A 223 12.47 12.60 -8.40
CA LYS A 223 11.50 11.72 -7.71
C LYS A 223 10.54 12.50 -6.82
N GLN A 224 11.04 13.55 -6.18
CA GLN A 224 10.27 14.46 -5.31
C GLN A 224 9.13 15.16 -6.06
N MET A 225 9.31 15.43 -7.36
CA MET A 225 8.31 16.10 -8.20
C MET A 225 7.18 15.17 -8.63
N VAL A 226 7.39 13.84 -8.59
CA VAL A 226 6.38 12.85 -9.02
C VAL A 226 5.11 12.97 -8.20
N PHE A 227 5.25 13.18 -6.90
CA PHE A 227 4.14 13.38 -5.97
C PHE A 227 3.36 14.68 -6.23
N LEU A 228 4.04 15.74 -6.69
CA LEU A 228 3.36 16.97 -7.11
C LEU A 228 2.56 16.75 -8.41
N GLU A 229 3.06 15.89 -9.30
CA GLU A 229 2.48 15.67 -10.62
C GLU A 229 1.31 14.70 -10.64
N LEU A 230 1.33 13.63 -9.84
CA LEU A 230 0.27 12.61 -9.80
C LEU A 230 -0.70 12.74 -8.61
N GLY A 231 -0.53 13.77 -7.78
CA GLY A 231 -1.37 14.05 -6.63
C GLY A 231 -0.63 13.90 -5.31
N GLN A 232 -0.80 14.90 -4.45
CA GLN A 232 -0.13 14.99 -3.15
C GLN A 232 -0.90 14.29 -2.02
N SER A 233 -2.01 13.65 -2.34
CA SER A 233 -2.81 12.96 -1.34
C SER A 233 -2.27 11.55 -1.15
N ARG A 234 -2.16 11.10 0.09
CA ARG A 234 -1.90 9.68 0.39
C ARG A 234 -3.05 8.77 -0.06
N TYR A 235 -4.21 9.34 -0.37
CA TYR A 235 -5.44 8.66 -0.74
C TYR A 235 -5.59 8.50 -2.27
N MET A 236 -4.48 8.52 -3.01
CA MET A 236 -4.46 8.25 -4.46
C MET A 236 -4.39 6.74 -4.73
N SER A 237 -5.03 6.29 -5.82
CA SER A 237 -5.04 4.89 -6.28
C SER A 237 -3.63 4.36 -6.50
N TRP A 238 -2.78 5.15 -7.14
CA TRP A 238 -1.35 4.90 -7.24
C TRP A 238 -0.59 5.96 -6.46
N ASN A 239 0.19 5.53 -5.49
CA ASN A 239 0.92 6.40 -4.58
C ASN A 239 2.44 6.22 -4.74
N PHE A 240 3.15 7.34 -4.79
CA PHE A 240 4.59 7.44 -5.02
C PHE A 240 5.36 8.01 -3.82
N SER A 241 4.70 8.22 -2.67
CA SER A 241 5.33 8.78 -1.46
C SER A 241 6.52 7.95 -0.97
N ASN A 242 6.54 6.65 -1.28
CA ASN A 242 7.56 5.72 -0.82
C ASN A 242 8.78 5.62 -1.75
N LEU A 243 8.83 6.36 -2.87
CA LEU A 243 9.96 6.33 -3.80
C LEU A 243 11.32 6.68 -3.17
N ASN A 244 11.31 7.56 -2.15
CA ASN A 244 12.51 7.98 -1.42
C ASN A 244 12.68 7.25 -0.07
N ALA A 245 11.71 6.42 0.33
CA ALA A 245 11.79 5.62 1.54
C ALA A 245 12.77 4.45 1.38
N GLN A 246 13.02 3.72 2.47
CA GLN A 246 13.95 2.58 2.49
C GLN A 246 13.64 1.53 1.41
N CYS A 247 12.35 1.24 1.17
CA CYS A 247 11.91 0.23 0.20
C CYS A 247 11.74 0.78 -1.24
N GLY A 248 11.65 2.10 -1.43
CA GLY A 248 11.61 2.72 -2.76
C GLY A 248 10.43 2.31 -3.64
N THR A 249 9.21 2.20 -3.09
CA THR A 249 8.08 1.55 -3.76
C THR A 249 7.13 2.51 -4.49
N VAL A 250 6.46 1.97 -5.51
CA VAL A 250 5.17 2.46 -6.02
C VAL A 250 4.08 1.59 -5.41
N GLU A 251 3.02 2.21 -4.89
CA GLU A 251 1.95 1.53 -4.15
C GLU A 251 0.63 1.60 -4.92
N PHE A 252 -0.01 0.46 -5.16
CA PHE A 252 -1.38 0.39 -5.68
C PHE A 252 -2.37 0.15 -4.53
N ARG A 253 -3.24 1.13 -4.29
CA ARG A 253 -4.15 1.19 -3.13
C ARG A 253 -5.62 0.91 -3.48
N ARG A 254 -5.92 0.76 -4.77
CA ARG A 254 -7.31 0.59 -5.24
C ARG A 254 -7.93 -0.80 -5.06
N PRO A 255 -7.19 -1.93 -4.96
CA PRO A 255 -7.81 -3.24 -4.78
C PRO A 255 -8.84 -3.28 -3.65
N PRO A 256 -9.98 -3.96 -3.83
CA PRO A 256 -10.92 -4.24 -2.75
C PRO A 256 -10.25 -5.08 -1.65
N ALA A 257 -10.94 -5.19 -0.51
CA ALA A 257 -10.56 -6.14 0.51
C ALA A 257 -10.55 -7.57 -0.05
N VAL A 258 -9.67 -8.41 0.49
CA VAL A 258 -9.50 -9.81 0.07
C VAL A 258 -9.79 -10.73 1.24
N GLY A 259 -10.58 -11.77 1.03
CA GLY A 259 -10.95 -12.75 2.07
C GLY A 259 -10.26 -14.10 1.90
N SER A 260 -9.52 -14.27 0.81
CA SER A 260 -8.92 -15.54 0.42
C SER A 260 -7.57 -15.36 -0.30
N ALA A 261 -6.75 -16.41 -0.30
CA ALA A 261 -5.48 -16.40 -1.02
C ALA A 261 -5.63 -16.20 -2.54
N PRO A 262 -6.61 -16.82 -3.25
CA PRO A 262 -6.82 -16.53 -4.67
C PRO A 262 -7.10 -15.05 -4.97
N GLU A 263 -7.89 -14.36 -4.13
CA GLU A 263 -8.17 -12.93 -4.30
C GLU A 263 -6.93 -12.06 -4.06
N ALA A 264 -6.16 -12.36 -3.00
CA ALA A 264 -4.91 -11.65 -2.70
C ALA A 264 -3.87 -11.86 -3.82
N LYS A 265 -3.70 -13.10 -4.28
CA LYS A 265 -2.80 -13.43 -5.40
C LYS A 265 -3.24 -12.74 -6.70
N HIS A 266 -4.55 -12.64 -6.96
CA HIS A 266 -5.06 -11.91 -8.12
C HIS A 266 -4.63 -10.44 -8.11
N TRP A 267 -4.86 -9.70 -7.02
CA TRP A 267 -4.51 -8.29 -6.97
C TRP A 267 -3.00 -8.03 -6.89
N ALA A 268 -2.24 -8.91 -6.22
CA ALA A 268 -0.78 -8.91 -6.29
C ALA A 268 -0.31 -9.11 -7.74
N GLY A 269 -0.84 -10.12 -8.42
CA GLY A 269 -0.53 -10.44 -9.81
C GLY A 269 -0.89 -9.30 -10.78
N VAL A 270 -2.08 -8.71 -10.65
CA VAL A 270 -2.50 -7.56 -11.45
C VAL A 270 -1.50 -6.41 -11.33
N THR A 271 -1.09 -6.09 -10.10
CA THR A 271 -0.15 -5.00 -9.84
C THR A 271 1.25 -5.31 -10.36
N LEU A 272 1.77 -6.52 -10.08
CA LEU A 272 3.10 -6.95 -10.50
C LEU A 272 3.21 -7.03 -12.03
N GLY A 273 2.19 -7.61 -12.69
CA GLY A 273 2.10 -7.66 -14.14
C GLY A 273 2.04 -6.26 -14.75
N PHE A 274 1.18 -5.40 -14.21
CA PHE A 274 1.07 -4.01 -14.66
C PHE A 274 2.41 -3.26 -14.57
N VAL A 275 3.08 -3.29 -13.41
CA VAL A 275 4.35 -2.60 -13.21
C VAL A 275 5.44 -3.20 -14.10
N SER A 276 5.54 -4.54 -14.18
CA SER A 276 6.49 -5.24 -15.04
C SER A 276 6.38 -4.81 -16.51
N GLN A 277 5.15 -4.73 -17.02
CA GLN A 277 4.91 -4.33 -18.41
C GLN A 277 5.11 -2.82 -18.59
N ALA A 278 4.70 -2.00 -17.63
CA ALA A 278 4.90 -0.56 -17.71
C ALA A 278 6.38 -0.19 -17.80
N LEU A 279 7.26 -0.89 -17.08
CA LEU A 279 8.70 -0.64 -17.09
C LEU A 279 9.35 -0.77 -18.48
N ILE A 280 8.80 -1.61 -19.36
CA ILE A 280 9.41 -1.90 -20.67
C ILE A 280 8.60 -1.39 -21.86
N THR A 281 7.37 -0.93 -21.65
CA THR A 281 6.49 -0.46 -22.72
C THR A 281 7.07 0.79 -23.38
N ASP A 282 7.20 0.74 -24.70
CA ASP A 282 7.34 1.95 -25.52
C ASP A 282 5.98 2.62 -25.69
N TYR A 283 5.86 3.84 -25.16
CA TYR A 283 4.63 4.62 -25.22
C TYR A 283 4.54 5.50 -26.47
N THR A 284 5.55 5.50 -27.34
CA THR A 284 5.58 6.30 -28.57
C THR A 284 4.37 6.03 -29.48
N PRO A 285 3.95 4.76 -29.73
CA PRO A 285 2.77 4.48 -30.55
C PRO A 285 1.46 5.02 -29.97
N TYR A 286 1.39 5.19 -28.65
CA TYR A 286 0.18 5.68 -27.98
C TYR A 286 0.03 7.20 -28.05
N LYS A 287 1.11 7.95 -28.33
CA LYS A 287 1.11 9.42 -28.35
C LYS A 287 0.08 10.01 -29.32
N SER A 288 -0.17 9.36 -30.45
CA SER A 288 -1.12 9.80 -31.47
C SER A 288 -2.55 9.30 -31.24
N SER A 289 -2.75 8.36 -30.30
CA SER A 289 -4.07 7.83 -30.00
C SER A 289 -4.95 8.86 -29.30
N LYS A 290 -6.24 8.84 -29.64
CA LYS A 290 -7.32 9.64 -29.03
C LYS A 290 -8.26 8.78 -28.18
N GLN A 291 -7.87 7.55 -27.86
CA GLN A 291 -8.74 6.60 -27.17
C GLN A 291 -8.16 6.22 -25.81
N TYR A 292 -9.04 6.10 -24.82
CA TYR A 292 -8.74 5.36 -23.60
C TYR A 292 -8.79 3.86 -23.94
N PRO A 293 -7.70 3.10 -23.69
CA PRO A 293 -7.71 1.67 -23.94
C PRO A 293 -8.81 0.95 -23.15
N PRO A 294 -9.51 -0.02 -23.78
CA PRO A 294 -10.52 -0.81 -23.11
C PRO A 294 -9.92 -1.78 -22.08
N VAL A 295 -10.77 -2.35 -21.21
CA VAL A 295 -10.36 -3.33 -20.19
C VAL A 295 -9.63 -4.54 -20.79
N ILE A 296 -9.99 -4.98 -22.00
CA ILE A 296 -9.27 -6.08 -22.66
C ILE A 296 -7.81 -5.75 -22.96
N SER A 297 -7.49 -4.48 -23.25
CA SER A 297 -6.12 -4.02 -23.43
C SER A 297 -5.36 -3.99 -22.10
N LEU A 298 -6.01 -3.60 -21.00
CA LEU A 298 -5.43 -3.71 -19.66
C LEU A 298 -5.14 -5.17 -19.30
N SER A 299 -6.09 -6.07 -19.57
CA SER A 299 -5.92 -7.50 -19.30
C SER A 299 -4.72 -8.07 -20.05
N ARG A 300 -4.58 -7.77 -21.34
CA ARG A 300 -3.38 -8.16 -22.12
C ARG A 300 -2.11 -7.58 -21.52
N PHE A 301 -2.10 -6.28 -21.21
CA PHE A 301 -0.94 -5.59 -20.65
C PHE A 301 -0.46 -6.21 -19.33
N VAL A 302 -1.39 -6.56 -18.44
CA VAL A 302 -1.10 -7.25 -17.17
C VAL A 302 -0.55 -8.65 -17.41
N ASN A 303 -1.18 -9.43 -18.30
CA ASN A 303 -0.75 -10.79 -18.60
C ASN A 303 0.65 -10.84 -19.25
N ASP A 304 0.94 -9.93 -20.19
CA ASP A 304 2.26 -9.79 -20.80
C ASP A 304 3.33 -9.53 -19.72
N GLY A 305 3.03 -8.62 -18.78
CA GLY A 305 3.91 -8.34 -17.66
C GLY A 305 4.13 -9.53 -16.71
N ILE A 306 3.08 -10.29 -16.40
CA ILE A 306 3.18 -11.52 -15.60
C ILE A 306 4.05 -12.56 -16.29
N ASN A 307 3.84 -12.77 -17.60
CA ASN A 307 4.61 -13.74 -18.37
C ASN A 307 6.12 -13.42 -18.35
N ARG A 308 6.48 -12.13 -18.27
CA ARG A 308 7.88 -11.67 -18.13
C ARG A 308 8.48 -11.88 -16.74
N LEU A 309 7.66 -11.98 -15.69
CA LEU A 309 8.14 -12.20 -14.32
C LEU A 309 8.44 -13.66 -14.00
N GLY A 310 8.09 -14.58 -14.92
CA GLY A 310 8.42 -16.00 -14.87
C GLY A 310 7.46 -16.87 -14.06
N ARG A 311 7.83 -18.15 -13.91
CA ARG A 311 6.93 -19.23 -13.47
C ARG A 311 6.30 -19.03 -12.10
N THR A 312 7.04 -18.44 -11.16
CA THR A 312 6.58 -18.14 -9.80
C THR A 312 5.45 -17.10 -9.75
N CYS A 313 5.25 -16.32 -10.82
CA CYS A 313 4.14 -15.38 -10.96
C CYS A 313 3.00 -15.88 -11.84
N GLN A 314 3.20 -17.00 -12.56
CA GLN A 314 2.16 -17.59 -13.40
C GLN A 314 1.01 -18.10 -12.55
N GLY A 315 -0.22 -17.97 -13.07
CA GLY A 315 -1.44 -18.36 -12.35
C GLY A 315 -1.90 -17.38 -11.27
N ALA A 316 -1.13 -16.35 -10.92
CA ALA A 316 -1.54 -15.36 -9.93
C ALA A 316 -2.78 -14.57 -10.39
N VAL A 317 -2.86 -14.20 -11.66
CA VAL A 317 -3.97 -13.40 -12.21
C VAL A 317 -5.13 -14.31 -12.63
N ASN A 318 -6.24 -14.23 -11.88
CA ASN A 318 -7.53 -14.73 -12.36
C ASN A 318 -8.08 -13.87 -13.53
N ASN A 319 -7.93 -14.35 -14.76
CA ASN A 319 -8.38 -13.64 -15.96
C ASN A 319 -9.91 -13.50 -16.06
N ALA A 320 -10.68 -14.40 -15.44
CA ALA A 320 -12.13 -14.25 -15.38
C ALA A 320 -12.57 -13.09 -14.46
N ALA A 321 -11.72 -12.69 -13.52
CA ALA A 321 -11.96 -11.53 -12.65
C ALA A 321 -11.38 -10.22 -13.24
N LEU A 322 -10.42 -10.29 -14.18
CA LEU A 322 -9.84 -9.13 -14.85
C LEU A 322 -10.69 -8.68 -16.05
N VAL A 323 -11.97 -8.43 -15.80
CA VAL A 323 -12.98 -8.03 -16.78
C VAL A 323 -13.75 -6.80 -16.30
N GLU A 324 -14.46 -6.13 -17.22
CA GLU A 324 -15.21 -4.93 -16.86
C GLU A 324 -16.36 -5.26 -15.90
N ASN A 325 -16.35 -4.63 -14.73
CA ASN A 325 -17.49 -4.62 -13.84
C ASN A 325 -18.47 -3.55 -14.32
N ARG A 326 -19.62 -3.96 -14.85
CA ARG A 326 -20.61 -3.03 -15.45
C ARG A 326 -21.45 -2.26 -14.43
N SER A 327 -21.30 -2.53 -13.14
CA SER A 327 -22.04 -1.82 -12.10
C SER A 327 -21.66 -0.34 -12.09
N ALA A 328 -22.64 0.55 -11.92
CA ALA A 328 -22.35 1.96 -11.71
C ALA A 328 -21.51 2.17 -10.44
N ALA A 329 -20.79 3.29 -10.35
CA ALA A 329 -20.11 3.65 -9.12
C ALA A 329 -21.15 3.87 -8.01
N ALA A 330 -20.92 3.29 -6.84
CA ALA A 330 -21.80 3.54 -5.70
C ALA A 330 -21.68 5.01 -5.29
N PRO A 331 -22.79 5.75 -5.17
CA PRO A 331 -22.75 7.12 -4.70
C PRO A 331 -22.41 7.16 -3.20
N HIS A 332 -21.70 8.19 -2.77
CA HIS A 332 -21.54 8.49 -1.35
C HIS A 332 -22.64 9.46 -0.90
N THR A 333 -23.27 9.18 0.22
CA THR A 333 -24.13 10.13 0.92
C THR A 333 -23.31 11.26 1.54
N ALA A 334 -23.95 12.40 1.82
CA ALA A 334 -23.28 13.51 2.50
C ALA A 334 -22.75 13.11 3.89
N ALA A 335 -23.48 12.26 4.61
CA ALA A 335 -23.08 11.75 5.92
C ALA A 335 -21.81 10.87 5.83
N GLU A 336 -21.73 9.99 4.83
CA GLU A 336 -20.53 9.18 4.57
C GLU A 336 -19.32 10.05 4.22
N LEU A 337 -19.49 11.05 3.34
CA LEU A 337 -18.41 11.97 2.99
C LEU A 337 -17.89 12.76 4.20
N GLN A 338 -18.78 13.21 5.09
CA GLN A 338 -18.40 13.85 6.34
C GLN A 338 -17.65 12.90 7.29
N ALA A 339 -18.12 11.66 7.41
CA ALA A 339 -17.44 10.64 8.23
C ALA A 339 -16.03 10.33 7.69
N ILE A 340 -15.90 10.17 6.38
CA ILE A 340 -14.62 9.99 5.70
C ILE A 340 -13.70 11.19 5.94
N ALA A 341 -14.21 12.42 5.81
CA ALA A 341 -13.43 13.64 6.04
C ALA A 341 -12.89 13.71 7.48
N ARG A 342 -13.72 13.41 8.50
CA ARG A 342 -13.30 13.35 9.90
C ARG A 342 -12.17 12.33 10.09
N LYS A 343 -12.35 11.10 9.59
CA LYS A 343 -11.33 10.05 9.68
C LYS A 343 -10.02 10.41 8.98
N LYS A 344 -10.09 11.03 7.79
CA LYS A 344 -8.90 11.51 7.08
C LYS A 344 -8.16 12.56 7.91
N ALA A 345 -8.88 13.48 8.55
CA ALA A 345 -8.28 14.49 9.42
C ALA A 345 -7.59 13.85 10.65
N GLU A 346 -8.25 12.88 11.30
CA GLU A 346 -7.67 12.12 12.41
C GLU A 346 -6.40 11.35 11.97
N LYS A 347 -6.45 10.64 10.83
CA LYS A 347 -5.31 9.89 10.28
C LYS A 347 -4.15 10.81 9.90
N ASN A 348 -4.42 12.02 9.41
CA ASN A 348 -3.39 13.01 9.11
C ASN A 348 -2.75 13.61 10.37
N SER A 349 -3.53 13.83 11.44
CA SER A 349 -3.03 14.41 12.69
C SER A 349 -2.03 13.52 13.45
N ARG A 350 -2.06 12.20 13.18
CA ARG A 350 -1.27 11.19 13.89
C ARG A 350 -0.08 10.63 13.10
N GLY A 351 0.16 11.12 11.88
CA GLY A 351 1.22 10.61 11.01
C GLY A 351 0.95 9.20 10.46
N SER A 352 1.78 8.74 9.52
CA SER A 352 1.78 7.35 9.05
C SER A 352 2.91 6.58 9.75
N PRO A 353 2.74 5.30 10.14
CA PRO A 353 3.82 4.48 10.71
C PRO A 353 5.08 4.42 9.83
N PHE A 354 4.91 4.56 8.51
CA PHE A 354 6.01 4.66 7.54
C PHE A 354 6.70 6.04 7.51
N VAL A 355 5.99 7.12 7.86
CA VAL A 355 6.48 8.51 7.81
C VAL A 355 7.19 8.91 9.11
N GLU A 356 6.79 8.37 10.26
CA GLU A 356 7.50 8.61 11.54
C GLU A 356 8.98 8.22 11.47
N LYS A 357 9.36 7.25 10.62
CA LYS A 357 10.75 6.83 10.41
C LYS A 357 11.57 7.73 9.48
N ALA A 358 10.95 8.66 8.74
CA ALA A 358 11.68 9.59 7.87
C ALA A 358 12.22 10.82 8.64
N ASN A 359 11.58 11.19 9.76
CA ASN A 359 11.94 12.37 10.55
C ASN A 359 12.81 12.06 11.79
N SER A 360 13.02 10.79 12.13
CA SER A 360 13.94 10.38 13.20
C SER A 360 15.37 10.20 12.66
N ARG A 361 15.99 11.27 12.16
CA ARG A 361 17.46 11.33 12.02
C ARG A 361 18.03 11.99 13.27
N PRO A 362 18.94 11.34 14.02
CA PRO A 362 19.59 11.96 15.16
C PRO A 362 20.73 12.86 14.64
N ASN A 363 20.44 14.14 14.40
CA ASN A 363 21.48 15.16 14.30
C ASN A 363 21.55 15.92 15.62
N THR A 364 22.10 15.27 16.64
CA THR A 364 22.69 15.95 17.78
C THR A 364 23.81 15.04 18.30
N PRO A 365 25.09 15.45 18.30
CA PRO A 365 26.14 14.66 18.91
C PRO A 365 25.90 14.67 20.41
N VAL A 366 25.58 13.51 20.99
CA VAL A 366 25.61 13.34 22.44
C VAL A 366 27.07 13.10 22.81
N SER A 367 27.66 14.12 23.44
CA SER A 367 28.91 14.04 24.18
C SER A 367 28.89 12.80 25.08
N ARG A 368 29.90 11.93 24.91
CA ARG A 368 30.23 10.90 25.89
C ARG A 368 30.52 11.59 27.21
N ASP A 369 29.87 11.14 28.28
CA ASP A 369 30.58 10.91 29.53
C ASP A 369 29.78 9.99 30.45
N SER A 370 30.47 8.96 30.92
CA SER A 370 30.21 8.33 32.21
C SER A 370 31.48 7.64 32.65
N SER A 371 32.16 8.19 33.66
CA SER A 371 32.33 7.50 34.94
C SER A 371 32.93 8.43 36.00
N PRO A 372 32.66 8.17 37.29
CA PRO A 372 32.82 9.13 38.37
C PRO A 372 34.15 8.95 39.10
N GLU A 373 34.75 10.04 39.57
CA GLU A 373 35.33 10.14 40.93
C GLU A 373 35.87 11.54 41.25
N ALA A 374 35.55 11.96 42.47
CA ALA A 374 36.28 12.86 43.38
C ALA A 374 36.63 14.32 43.00
N MET A 375 36.15 15.19 43.91
CA MET A 375 36.80 16.40 44.46
C MET A 375 36.77 17.76 43.74
N SER A 376 35.91 18.61 44.33
CA SER A 376 36.22 19.96 44.83
C SER A 376 36.16 21.19 43.90
N ASN A 377 35.52 22.21 44.48
CA ASN A 377 35.71 23.66 44.34
C ASN A 377 35.14 24.45 43.14
N ALA A 378 34.12 25.25 43.51
CA ALA A 378 34.07 26.71 43.39
C ALA A 378 33.62 27.39 42.06
N SER A 379 32.57 28.21 42.26
CA SER A 379 32.36 29.57 41.77
C SER A 379 31.69 29.84 40.41
N ASN A 380 30.57 30.56 40.52
CA ASN A 380 30.07 31.72 39.75
C ASN A 380 30.19 31.75 38.23
N GLY A 381 29.05 32.01 37.55
CA GLY A 381 29.08 32.56 36.20
C GLY A 381 27.72 32.65 35.52
N SER A 382 27.08 33.82 35.63
CA SER A 382 25.87 34.27 34.93
C SER A 382 25.92 34.17 33.39
N GLY A 383 24.76 34.09 32.73
CA GLY A 383 24.58 34.83 31.48
C GLY A 383 23.66 34.28 30.38
N LYS A 384 22.44 34.83 30.32
CA LYS A 384 21.71 35.33 29.13
C LYS A 384 21.28 34.37 28.00
N SER A 385 19.98 34.09 28.03
CA SER A 385 18.96 34.34 26.99
C SER A 385 19.42 34.85 25.61
N ARG A 386 18.99 34.12 24.56
CA ARG A 386 18.43 34.73 23.34
C ARG A 386 17.51 33.74 22.60
N LYS A 387 16.21 34.05 22.63
CA LYS A 387 15.20 33.52 21.69
C LYS A 387 15.39 34.18 20.32
N LYS A 388 15.30 33.38 19.24
CA LYS A 388 14.71 33.76 17.94
C LYS A 388 14.64 32.51 17.06
N HIS A 389 13.43 32.04 16.74
CA HIS A 389 13.15 31.42 15.44
C HIS A 389 11.71 31.71 15.03
N ARG A 390 11.59 32.44 13.92
CA ARG A 390 10.50 32.36 12.94
C ARG A 390 10.86 31.21 11.98
N TRP A 391 9.84 30.61 11.37
CA TRP A 391 9.67 30.29 9.94
C TRP A 391 8.85 28.99 9.76
N PHE A 392 7.71 29.18 9.08
CA PHE A 392 6.95 28.34 8.13
C PHE A 392 6.53 26.92 8.48
#